data_AF-A0A1G7LNC8-F1
#
_entry.id   AF-A0A1G7LNC8-F1
#
_cell.length_a   1.000
_cell.length_b   1.000
_cell.length_c   1.000
_cell.angle_alpha   90.00
_cell.angle_beta   90.00
_cell.angle_gamma   90.00
#
_symmetry.space_group_name_H-M   'P 1'
#
loop_
_entity.id
_entity.type
_entity.pdbx_description
1 polymer ?
#
loop_
_entity_poly.entity_id
_entity_poly.type
_entity_poly.pdbx_seq_one_letter_code
_entity_poly.pdbx_strand_id
1 'polypeptide(L)'
;MRLPTAIAAAAGLFLASMAPGQLAAQPKIYAYPSSANYCPAGLQPITISGVICCGTPNQSMTYAQVKAHPAPRVKRYRAAAPRRSARAHCPVGAKGCSYD
;
A
#
# COMPACT_ATOMS: atom_id res chain seq x y z
N MET A 1 36.90 36.90 -22.53
CA MET A 1 36.50 35.55 -23.00
C MET A 1 35.76 34.78 -21.91
N ARG A 2 34.48 35.06 -21.60
CA ARG A 2 33.65 34.25 -20.67
C ARG A 2 32.14 34.26 -20.95
N LEU A 3 31.73 34.64 -22.17
CA LEU A 3 30.32 34.59 -22.57
C LEU A 3 29.81 33.23 -23.11
N PRO A 4 30.62 32.31 -23.69
CA PRO A 4 30.04 31.12 -24.32
C PRO A 4 29.56 30.06 -23.31
N THR A 5 29.99 30.14 -22.05
CA THR A 5 29.64 29.16 -21.00
C THR A 5 28.28 29.41 -20.36
N ALA A 6 27.80 30.66 -20.34
CA ALA A 6 26.52 31.01 -19.73
C ALA A 6 25.31 30.53 -20.57
N ILE A 7 25.45 30.55 -21.90
CA ILE A 7 24.38 30.15 -22.83
C ILE A 7 24.19 28.62 -22.82
N ALA A 8 25.28 27.86 -22.69
CA ALA A 8 25.22 26.39 -22.60
C ALA A 8 24.50 25.90 -21.33
N ALA A 9 24.67 26.60 -20.20
CA ALA A 9 24.01 26.24 -18.95
C ALA A 9 22.49 26.53 -18.97
N ALA A 10 22.07 27.64 -19.60
CA ALA A 10 20.66 28.01 -19.70
C ALA A 10 19.86 27.07 -20.63
N ALA A 11 20.47 26.62 -21.73
CA ALA A 11 19.86 25.64 -22.63
C ALA A 11 19.68 24.26 -21.95
N GLY A 12 20.66 23.84 -21.14
CA GLY A 12 20.60 22.56 -20.41
C GLY A 12 19.47 22.47 -19.39
N LEU A 13 19.17 23.56 -18.67
CA LEU A 13 18.06 23.58 -17.70
C LEU A 13 16.68 23.64 -18.36
N PHE A 14 16.54 24.32 -19.50
CA PHE A 14 15.26 24.37 -20.22
C PHE A 14 14.88 23.00 -20.80
N LEU A 15 15.85 22.24 -21.33
CA LEU A 15 15.64 20.87 -21.82
C LEU A 15 15.27 19.86 -20.73
N ALA A 16 15.67 20.09 -19.47
CA ALA A 16 15.30 19.23 -18.34
C ALA A 16 13.85 19.45 -17.85
N SER A 17 13.25 20.61 -18.15
CA SER A 17 11.85 20.93 -17.75
C SER A 17 10.77 20.36 -18.68
N MET A 18 11.16 19.85 -19.86
CA MET A 18 10.25 19.18 -20.81
C MET A 18 10.41 17.65 -20.84
N ALA A 19 11.07 17.06 -19.84
CA ALA A 19 10.93 15.63 -19.63
C ALA A 19 9.50 15.38 -19.10
N PRO A 20 8.67 14.55 -19.77
CA PRO A 20 7.41 14.11 -19.20
C PRO A 20 7.71 13.30 -17.94
N GLY A 21 7.72 13.99 -16.81
CA GLY A 21 7.85 13.44 -15.47
C GLY A 21 6.58 12.69 -15.10
N GLN A 22 6.31 11.59 -15.79
CA GLN A 22 5.33 10.59 -15.39
C GLN A 22 5.87 9.21 -15.77
N LEU A 23 6.87 8.74 -15.03
CA LEU A 23 7.06 7.30 -14.83
C LEU A 23 5.87 6.78 -14.01
N ALA A 24 4.66 6.88 -14.56
CA ALA A 24 3.49 6.22 -14.01
C ALA A 24 3.71 4.73 -14.22
N ALA A 25 3.92 3.98 -13.14
CA ALA A 25 3.87 2.53 -13.19
C ALA A 25 2.61 2.13 -13.95
N GLN A 26 2.77 1.36 -15.04
CA GLN A 26 1.65 0.87 -15.86
C GLN A 26 0.56 0.33 -14.93
N PRO A 27 -0.72 0.72 -15.13
CA PRO A 27 -1.81 0.21 -14.31
C PRO A 27 -1.83 -1.32 -14.40
N LYS A 28 -1.94 -2.00 -13.25
CA LYS A 28 -2.00 -3.47 -13.24
C LYS A 28 -3.41 -3.91 -13.65
N ILE A 29 -3.50 -4.56 -14.80
CA ILE A 29 -4.74 -5.00 -15.44
C ILE A 29 -4.83 -6.52 -15.37
N TYR A 30 -5.81 -7.02 -14.62
CA TYR A 30 -5.99 -8.44 -14.37
C TYR A 30 -7.12 -9.00 -15.22
N ALA A 31 -6.96 -10.23 -15.74
CA ALA A 31 -8.08 -10.92 -16.39
C ALA A 31 -9.18 -11.24 -15.37
N TYR A 32 -10.44 -11.02 -15.75
CA TYR A 32 -11.60 -11.41 -14.95
C TYR A 32 -12.14 -12.75 -15.47
N PRO A 33 -12.13 -13.83 -14.67
CA PRO A 33 -12.64 -15.13 -15.09
C PRO A 33 -14.17 -15.08 -15.14
N SER A 34 -14.74 -14.92 -16.33
CA SER A 34 -16.17 -15.00 -16.62
C SER A 34 -16.42 -16.07 -17.67
N SER A 35 -17.52 -16.81 -17.55
CA SER A 35 -17.97 -17.76 -18.58
C SER A 35 -18.55 -17.07 -19.81
N ALA A 36 -19.01 -15.83 -19.67
CA ALA A 36 -19.59 -15.03 -20.74
C ALA A 36 -18.85 -13.68 -20.91
N ASN A 37 -18.68 -13.27 -22.16
CA ASN A 37 -18.06 -11.99 -22.53
C ASN A 37 -19.14 -10.99 -22.94
N TYR A 38 -19.43 -10.02 -22.06
CA TYR A 38 -20.37 -8.92 -22.33
C TYR A 38 -19.67 -7.67 -22.87
N CYS A 39 -18.41 -7.81 -23.27
CA CYS A 39 -17.61 -6.73 -23.83
C CYS A 39 -17.81 -6.62 -25.35
N PRO A 40 -17.60 -5.42 -25.91
CA PRO A 40 -17.65 -5.24 -27.36
C PRO A 40 -16.57 -6.09 -28.04
N ALA A 41 -16.76 -6.35 -29.34
CA ALA A 41 -15.95 -7.30 -30.11
C ALA A 41 -14.44 -7.09 -29.91
N GLY A 42 -13.73 -8.17 -29.57
CA GLY A 42 -12.27 -8.17 -29.39
C GLY A 42 -11.78 -7.74 -28.00
N LEU A 43 -12.67 -7.32 -27.09
CA LEU A 43 -12.33 -7.04 -25.69
C LEU A 43 -12.86 -8.12 -24.75
N GLN A 44 -12.15 -8.32 -23.65
CA GLN A 44 -12.55 -9.24 -22.59
C GLN A 44 -12.80 -8.47 -21.28
N PRO A 45 -13.54 -9.07 -20.34
CA PRO A 45 -13.67 -8.49 -19.01
C PRO A 45 -12.32 -8.53 -18.28
N ILE A 46 -11.94 -7.39 -17.74
CA ILE A 46 -10.72 -7.15 -16.97
C ILE A 46 -11.06 -6.49 -15.64
N THR A 47 -10.14 -6.57 -14.70
CA THR A 47 -10.21 -5.90 -13.40
C THR A 47 -9.04 -4.96 -13.21
N ILE A 48 -9.33 -3.69 -12.94
CA ILE A 48 -8.35 -2.64 -12.61
C ILE A 48 -8.79 -2.02 -11.30
N SER A 49 -7.89 -1.98 -10.32
CA SER A 49 -8.15 -1.37 -8.99
C SER A 49 -9.45 -1.86 -8.32
N GLY A 50 -9.91 -3.07 -8.66
CA GLY A 50 -11.13 -3.68 -8.12
C GLY A 50 -12.42 -3.39 -8.89
N VAL A 51 -12.38 -2.61 -9.97
CA VAL A 51 -13.53 -2.36 -10.86
C VAL A 51 -13.43 -3.27 -12.08
N ILE A 52 -14.57 -3.82 -12.53
CA ILE A 52 -14.67 -4.64 -13.74
C ILE A 52 -14.97 -3.72 -14.93
N CYS A 53 -14.16 -3.82 -15.98
CA CYS A 53 -14.34 -3.08 -17.23
C CYS A 53 -13.93 -3.95 -18.44
N CYS A 54 -14.08 -3.42 -19.66
CA CYS A 54 -13.67 -4.10 -20.88
C CYS A 54 -12.29 -3.64 -21.34
N GLY A 55 -11.42 -4.57 -21.70
CA GLY A 55 -10.05 -4.25 -22.11
C GLY A 55 -9.20 -5.49 -22.35
N THR A 56 -7.88 -5.29 -22.36
CA THR A 56 -6.88 -6.34 -22.54
C THR A 56 -6.04 -6.50 -21.26
N PRO A 57 -5.91 -7.72 -20.71
CA PRO A 57 -5.11 -7.97 -19.52
C PRO A 57 -3.62 -7.82 -19.80
N ASN A 58 -2.88 -7.29 -18.83
CA ASN A 58 -1.41 -7.20 -18.89
C ASN A 58 -0.71 -8.05 -17.81
N GLN A 59 -1.48 -8.70 -16.93
CA GLN A 59 -0.99 -9.58 -15.89
C GLN A 59 -1.32 -11.05 -16.21
N SER A 60 -0.41 -11.96 -15.85
CA SER A 60 -0.60 -13.41 -15.95
C SER A 60 -1.46 -14.01 -14.82
N MET A 61 -1.83 -13.20 -13.83
CA MET A 61 -2.60 -13.59 -12.66
C MET A 61 -3.95 -12.85 -12.61
N THR A 62 -4.86 -13.33 -11.78
CA THR A 62 -6.17 -12.71 -11.53
C THR A 62 -6.12 -11.74 -10.36
N TYR A 63 -7.06 -10.79 -10.32
CA TYR A 63 -7.18 -9.86 -9.21
C TYR A 63 -7.45 -10.56 -7.87
N ALA A 64 -8.17 -11.69 -7.89
CA ALA A 64 -8.42 -12.51 -6.71
C ALA A 64 -7.14 -13.09 -6.12
N GLN A 65 -6.22 -13.56 -6.97
CA GLN A 65 -4.92 -14.10 -6.54
C GLN A 65 -4.04 -13.01 -5.93
N VAL A 66 -4.05 -11.79 -6.47
CA VAL A 66 -3.30 -10.66 -5.88
C VAL A 66 -3.85 -10.25 -4.53
N LYS A 67 -5.16 -10.34 -4.35
CA LYS A 67 -5.81 -10.09 -3.06
C LYS A 67 -5.76 -11.27 -2.09
N ALA A 68 -5.24 -12.42 -2.51
CA ALA A 68 -5.12 -13.59 -1.65
C ALA A 68 -4.01 -13.35 -0.60
N HIS A 69 -4.41 -12.86 0.57
CA HIS A 69 -3.55 -12.68 1.72
C HIS A 69 -3.23 -14.04 2.39
N PRO A 70 -1.97 -14.24 2.77
CA PRO A 70 -1.71 -14.26 4.20
C PRO A 70 -0.99 -12.95 4.54
N ALA A 71 -1.75 -11.96 5.02
CA ALA A 71 -1.13 -10.79 5.62
C ALA A 71 -0.26 -11.32 6.77
N PRO A 72 1.05 -11.00 6.82
CA PRO A 72 1.89 -11.46 7.91
C PRO A 72 1.25 -10.99 9.22
N ARG A 73 0.72 -11.95 9.99
CA ARG A 73 0.16 -11.64 11.30
C ARG A 73 1.33 -11.28 12.18
N VAL A 74 1.52 -9.99 12.43
CA VAL A 74 2.47 -9.53 13.44
C VAL A 74 2.02 -10.13 14.77
N LYS A 75 2.75 -11.13 15.26
CA LYS A 75 2.54 -11.67 16.61
C LYS A 75 2.87 -10.55 17.60
N ARG A 76 1.85 -9.83 18.04
CA ARG A 76 2.00 -8.88 19.15
C ARG A 76 2.10 -9.71 20.43
N TYR A 77 3.32 -9.88 20.93
CA TYR A 77 3.50 -10.35 22.30
C TYR A 77 2.87 -9.32 23.22
N ARG A 78 1.72 -9.65 23.83
CA ARG A 78 1.18 -8.83 24.90
C ARG A 78 2.16 -8.96 26.06
N ALA A 79 2.83 -7.88 26.44
CA ALA A 79 3.57 -7.84 27.69
C ALA A 79 2.60 -8.27 28.79
N ALA A 80 2.98 -9.27 29.59
CA ALA A 80 2.17 -9.68 30.73
C ALA A 80 2.00 -8.45 31.63
N ALA A 81 0.76 -7.96 31.75
CA ALA A 81 0.47 -6.90 32.70
C ALA A 81 0.84 -7.41 34.10
N PRO A 82 1.51 -6.61 34.94
CA PRO A 82 1.85 -7.03 36.29
C PRO A 82 0.55 -7.41 37.01
N ARG A 83 0.49 -8.66 37.50
CA ARG A 83 -0.60 -9.12 38.36
C ARG A 83 -0.48 -8.38 39.68
N ARG A 84 -1.15 -7.23 39.82
CA ARG A 84 -1.32 -6.61 41.13
C ARG A 84 -2.12 -7.58 42.00
N SER A 85 -1.62 -7.85 43.20
CA SER A 85 -2.37 -8.59 44.21
C SER A 85 -3.77 -7.97 44.33
N ALA A 86 -4.82 -8.78 44.22
CA ALA A 86 -6.19 -8.33 44.47
C ALA A 86 -6.44 -8.01 45.96
N ARG A 87 -5.49 -8.36 46.84
CA ARG A 87 -5.54 -8.12 48.27
C ARG A 87 -4.52 -7.06 48.62
N ALA A 88 -4.99 -5.83 48.75
CA ALA A 88 -4.19 -4.78 49.38
C ALA A 88 -4.00 -5.14 50.86
N HIS A 89 -2.79 -4.98 51.39
CA HIS A 89 -2.51 -5.17 52.81
C HIS A 89 -3.01 -3.94 53.58
N CYS A 90 -4.04 -4.11 54.42
CA CYS A 90 -4.68 -3.05 55.18
C CYS A 90 -4.56 -3.34 56.69
N PRO A 91 -3.51 -2.87 57.39
CA PRO A 91 -3.37 -3.10 58.82
C PRO A 91 -4.39 -2.27 59.64
N VAL A 92 -4.91 -2.87 60.71
CA VAL A 92 -5.90 -2.22 61.61
C VAL A 92 -5.26 -1.01 62.31
N GLY A 93 -5.92 0.15 62.25
CA GLY A 93 -5.43 1.39 62.86
C GLY A 93 -4.60 2.29 61.94
N ALA A 94 -4.30 1.87 60.72
CA ALA A 94 -3.63 2.70 59.72
C ALA A 94 -4.62 3.32 58.73
N LYS A 95 -4.31 4.52 58.23
CA LYS A 95 -5.03 5.11 57.10
C LYS A 95 -4.35 4.70 55.79
N GLY A 96 -4.88 3.67 55.14
CA GLY A 96 -4.49 3.26 53.79
C GLY A 96 -4.13 1.78 53.68
N CYS A 97 -4.12 1.28 52.44
CA CYS A 97 -3.72 -0.08 52.11
C CYS A 97 -2.59 -0.05 51.08
N SER A 98 -1.57 -0.89 51.23
CA SER A 98 -0.49 -1.05 50.25
C SER A 98 -0.69 -2.28 49.36
N TYR A 99 -0.05 -2.31 48.19
CA TYR A 99 -0.12 -3.40 47.22
C TYR A 99 1.20 -4.21 47.14
N ASP A 100 1.97 -4.22 48.23
CA ASP A 100 3.21 -5.01 48.34
C ASP A 100 2.94 -6.52 48.27
#